data_AF-A0A2V2WF66-F1
#
_entry.id   AF-A0A2V2WF66-F1
#
_cell.length_a   1.000
_cell.length_b   1.000
_cell.length_c   1.000
_cell.angle_alpha   90.00
_cell.angle_beta   90.00
_cell.angle_gamma   90.00
#
_symmetry.space_group_name_H-M   'P 1'
#
loop_
_entity.id
_entity.type
_entity.pdbx_description
1 polymer ?
#
loop_
_entity_poly.entity_id
_entity_poly.type
_entity_poly.pdbx_seq_one_letter_code
_entity_poly.pdbx_strand_id
1 'polypeptide(L)'
;MGSVYQTLFQRLQTSRTPKYVRILIIFLSILVTIHGADDVVAQVNLIQNGLFWMLLQRVWLPNVQKITGSLERKVCVVALASLLGECAELQSNADTWASCVVSCLKVLHGAVESDDMTSFTPKTQSVGDLKHYTGDSGFTNVFCPLQGAVRAPIDVCESVKQPDLYFRERIYQALQGPSGVHLKSLLQASPELLAMVQ
;
A
#
# COMPACT_ATOMS: atom_id res chain seq x y z
N MET A 1 -0.37 6.37 -18.85
CA MET A 1 -0.58 5.46 -17.69
C MET A 1 -1.03 4.06 -18.10
N GLY A 2 -1.94 3.88 -19.08
CA GLY A 2 -2.48 2.56 -19.45
C GLY A 2 -1.44 1.46 -19.74
N SER A 3 -0.40 1.76 -20.52
CA SER A 3 0.67 0.78 -20.84
C SER A 3 1.50 0.33 -19.62
N VAL A 4 1.74 1.25 -18.68
CA VAL A 4 2.46 0.98 -17.43
C VAL A 4 1.64 0.04 -16.55
N TYR A 5 0.37 0.37 -16.31
CA TYR A 5 -0.53 -0.48 -15.54
C TYR A 5 -0.66 -1.87 -16.16
N GLN A 6 -0.86 -1.97 -17.48
CA GLN A 6 -0.95 -3.25 -18.18
C GLN A 6 0.30 -4.11 -17.95
N THR A 7 1.50 -3.53 -18.05
CA THR A 7 2.76 -4.26 -17.81
C THR A 7 2.87 -4.73 -16.35
N LEU A 8 2.49 -3.86 -15.40
CA LEU A 8 2.51 -4.21 -13.98
C LEU A 8 1.51 -5.34 -13.65
N PHE A 9 0.30 -5.26 -14.19
CA PHE A 9 -0.75 -6.25 -13.94
C PHE A 9 -0.51 -7.55 -14.71
N GLN A 10 0.09 -7.50 -15.90
CA GLN A 10 0.57 -8.68 -16.59
C GLN A 10 1.64 -9.41 -15.77
N ARG A 11 2.62 -8.69 -15.21
CA ARG A 11 3.62 -9.28 -14.32
C ARG A 11 2.98 -9.89 -13.07
N LEU A 12 1.97 -9.23 -12.50
CA LEU A 12 1.21 -9.77 -11.36
C LEU A 12 0.57 -11.12 -11.68
N GLN A 13 0.16 -11.35 -12.92
CA GLN A 13 -0.44 -12.62 -13.36
C GLN A 13 0.61 -13.67 -13.72
N THR A 14 1.68 -13.29 -14.42
CA THR A 14 2.63 -14.26 -15.01
C THR A 14 3.80 -14.63 -14.12
N SER A 15 4.22 -13.74 -13.21
CA SER A 15 5.45 -13.91 -12.42
C SER A 15 5.34 -13.23 -11.05
N ARG A 16 4.25 -13.55 -10.35
CA ARG A 16 3.97 -13.05 -9.00
C ARG A 16 5.03 -13.52 -8.01
N THR A 17 5.59 -12.57 -7.25
CA THR A 17 6.43 -12.86 -6.07
C THR A 17 5.97 -12.04 -4.87
N PRO A 18 6.24 -12.46 -3.62
CA PRO A 18 5.89 -11.68 -2.43
C PRO A 18 6.45 -10.25 -2.48
N LYS A 19 7.72 -10.10 -2.89
CA LYS A 19 8.35 -8.79 -3.08
C LYS A 19 7.62 -7.92 -4.11
N TYR A 20 7.24 -8.51 -5.23
CA TYR A 20 6.53 -7.76 -6.27
C TYR A 20 5.18 -7.26 -5.77
N VAL A 21 4.43 -8.10 -5.03
CA VAL A 21 3.16 -7.71 -4.43
C VAL A 21 3.34 -6.54 -3.45
N ARG A 22 4.34 -6.60 -2.56
CA ARG A 22 4.62 -5.50 -1.61
C ARG A 22 4.93 -4.18 -2.34
N ILE A 23 5.77 -4.22 -3.36
CA ILE A 23 6.12 -3.03 -4.15
C ILE A 23 4.92 -2.51 -4.94
N LEU A 24 4.11 -3.38 -5.53
CA LEU A 24 2.92 -2.99 -6.26
C LEU A 24 1.91 -2.29 -5.34
N ILE A 25 1.74 -2.78 -4.11
CA ILE A 25 0.88 -2.14 -3.09
C ILE A 25 1.38 -0.75 -2.75
N ILE A 26 2.69 -0.59 -2.48
CA ILE A 26 3.29 0.72 -2.20
C ILE A 26 3.10 1.66 -3.40
N PHE A 27 3.33 1.17 -4.62
CA PHE A 27 3.14 1.93 -5.85
C PHE A 27 1.70 2.41 -6.02
N LEU A 28 0.71 1.53 -5.86
CA LEU A 28 -0.71 1.91 -5.92
C LEU A 28 -1.08 2.89 -4.80
N SER A 29 -0.51 2.73 -3.60
CA SER A 29 -0.70 3.67 -2.48
C SER A 29 -0.19 5.06 -2.81
N ILE A 30 1.01 5.16 -3.42
CA ILE A 30 1.58 6.42 -3.89
C ILE A 30 0.66 7.07 -4.93
N LEU A 31 0.16 6.30 -5.89
CA LEU A 31 -0.72 6.83 -6.93
C LEU A 31 -2.02 7.38 -6.36
N VAL A 32 -2.66 6.65 -5.42
CA VAL A 32 -3.87 7.14 -4.73
C VAL A 32 -3.58 8.43 -3.98
N THR A 33 -2.43 8.51 -3.31
CA THR A 33 -2.03 9.70 -2.54
C THR A 33 -1.78 10.92 -3.44
N ILE A 34 -1.19 10.73 -4.62
CA ILE A 34 -0.81 11.82 -5.52
C ILE A 34 -1.97 12.26 -6.43
N HIS A 35 -2.73 11.31 -6.96
CA HIS A 35 -3.77 11.57 -7.96
C HIS A 35 -5.18 11.60 -7.37
N GLY A 36 -5.38 11.12 -6.15
CA GLY A 36 -6.69 10.97 -5.54
C GLY A 36 -7.29 9.58 -5.77
N ALA A 37 -8.19 9.18 -4.88
CA ALA A 37 -8.79 7.85 -4.87
C ALA A 37 -9.62 7.56 -6.13
N ASP A 38 -10.57 8.43 -6.46
CA ASP A 38 -11.50 8.22 -7.58
C ASP A 38 -10.80 8.20 -8.94
N ASP A 39 -9.81 9.08 -9.14
CA ASP A 39 -9.03 9.13 -10.37
C ASP A 39 -8.26 7.82 -10.59
N VAL A 40 -7.63 7.28 -9.55
CA VAL A 40 -6.91 5.99 -9.66
C VAL A 40 -7.86 4.83 -9.91
N VAL A 41 -9.00 4.78 -9.21
CA VAL A 41 -10.05 3.79 -9.45
C VAL A 41 -10.50 3.81 -10.91
N ALA A 42 -10.84 5.00 -11.43
CA ALA A 42 -11.27 5.20 -12.80
C ALA A 42 -10.18 4.76 -13.80
N GLN A 43 -8.93 5.22 -13.61
CA GLN A 43 -7.82 4.89 -14.52
C GLN A 43 -7.50 3.39 -14.57
N VAL A 44 -7.57 2.69 -13.43
CA VAL A 44 -7.36 1.24 -13.39
C VAL A 44 -8.54 0.50 -14.03
N ASN A 45 -9.77 0.94 -13.77
CA ASN A 45 -10.97 0.33 -14.34
C ASN A 45 -11.13 0.57 -15.85
N LEU A 46 -10.46 1.58 -16.44
CA LEU A 46 -10.38 1.75 -17.91
C LEU A 46 -9.66 0.59 -18.61
N ILE A 47 -8.78 -0.14 -17.91
CA ILE A 47 -8.08 -1.31 -18.47
C ILE A 47 -9.01 -2.51 -18.52
N GLN A 48 -9.71 -2.73 -17.40
CA GLN A 48 -10.75 -3.75 -17.27
C GLN A 48 -11.69 -3.32 -16.14
N ASN A 49 -13.00 -3.32 -16.41
CA ASN A 49 -13.99 -2.93 -15.41
C ASN A 49 -13.90 -3.84 -14.17
N GLY A 50 -13.92 -3.24 -12.98
CA GLY A 50 -13.80 -3.92 -11.70
C GLY A 50 -12.37 -4.37 -11.32
N LEU A 51 -11.38 -4.08 -12.15
CA LEU A 51 -9.99 -4.48 -11.90
C LEU A 51 -9.44 -3.87 -10.62
N PHE A 52 -9.74 -2.59 -10.33
CA PHE A 52 -9.30 -1.94 -9.11
C PHE A 52 -9.83 -2.68 -7.88
N TRP A 53 -11.11 -3.02 -7.88
CA TRP A 53 -11.78 -3.70 -6.76
C TRP A 53 -11.23 -5.10 -6.54
N MET A 54 -10.96 -5.84 -7.63
CA MET A 54 -10.28 -7.13 -7.55
C MET A 54 -8.86 -6.99 -6.96
N LEU A 55 -8.09 -5.98 -7.39
CA LEU A 55 -6.76 -5.72 -6.82
C LEU A 55 -6.84 -5.36 -5.34
N LEU A 56 -7.75 -4.48 -4.95
CA LEU A 56 -7.94 -4.07 -3.56
C LEU A 56 -8.24 -5.28 -2.68
N GLN A 57 -9.26 -6.07 -3.03
CA GLN A 57 -9.74 -7.19 -2.22
C GLN A 57 -8.80 -8.40 -2.22
N ARG A 58 -8.20 -8.76 -3.36
CA ARG A 58 -7.47 -10.03 -3.53
C ARG A 58 -5.96 -9.86 -3.39
N VAL A 59 -5.44 -8.65 -3.52
CA VAL A 59 -4.00 -8.39 -3.55
C VAL A 59 -3.61 -7.41 -2.46
N TRP A 60 -4.25 -6.24 -2.41
CA TRP A 60 -3.84 -5.16 -1.51
C TRP A 60 -4.17 -5.47 -0.05
N LEU A 61 -5.46 -5.56 0.32
CA LEU A 61 -5.88 -5.75 1.71
C LEU A 61 -5.26 -7.01 2.36
N PRO A 62 -5.16 -8.17 1.67
CA PRO A 62 -4.56 -9.37 2.26
C PRO A 62 -3.04 -9.31 2.47
N ASN A 63 -2.33 -8.34 1.87
CA ASN A 63 -0.87 -8.29 1.91
C ASN A 63 -0.30 -6.96 2.46
N VAL A 64 -1.14 -5.96 2.74
CA VAL A 64 -0.68 -4.66 3.23
C VAL A 64 -0.02 -4.73 4.61
N GLN A 65 -0.39 -5.72 5.44
CA GLN A 65 0.22 -5.93 6.76
C GLN A 65 1.68 -6.40 6.69
N LYS A 66 2.11 -6.88 5.53
CA LYS A 66 3.47 -7.36 5.24
C LYS A 66 4.40 -6.22 4.78
N ILE A 67 3.87 -5.01 4.63
CA ILE A 67 4.68 -3.84 4.27
C ILE A 67 5.57 -3.46 5.46
N THR A 68 6.86 -3.31 5.15
CA THR A 68 7.92 -2.94 6.09
C THR A 68 8.37 -1.51 5.79
N GLY A 69 8.95 -0.85 6.79
CA GLY A 69 9.37 0.55 6.68
C GLY A 69 8.29 1.51 7.16
N SER A 70 8.70 2.53 7.92
CA SER A 70 7.78 3.52 8.49
C SER A 70 7.14 4.38 7.41
N LEU A 71 7.92 4.79 6.41
CA LEU A 71 7.45 5.63 5.32
C LEU A 71 6.48 4.88 4.40
N GLU A 72 6.81 3.65 4.02
CA GLU A 72 5.98 2.82 3.17
C GLU A 72 4.63 2.50 3.85
N ARG A 73 4.66 2.16 5.15
CA ARG A 73 3.43 1.95 5.93
C ARG A 73 2.60 3.22 6.05
N LYS A 74 3.24 4.37 6.29
CA LYS A 74 2.57 5.67 6.31
C LYS A 74 1.82 5.92 5.01
N VAL A 75 2.47 5.76 3.86
CA VAL A 75 1.86 5.96 2.54
C VAL A 75 0.68 5.00 2.32
N CYS A 76 0.80 3.73 2.74
CA CYS A 76 -0.32 2.78 2.66
C CYS A 76 -1.52 3.21 3.52
N VAL A 77 -1.29 3.69 4.75
CA VAL A 77 -2.36 4.20 5.63
C VAL A 77 -3.05 5.41 4.99
N VAL A 78 -2.28 6.38 4.51
CA VAL A 78 -2.82 7.60 3.87
C VAL A 78 -3.67 7.21 2.67
N ALA A 79 -3.18 6.34 1.79
CA ALA A 79 -3.93 5.89 0.62
C ALA A 79 -5.23 5.15 0.98
N LEU A 80 -5.20 4.22 1.93
CA LEU A 80 -6.40 3.51 2.38
C LEU A 80 -7.40 4.46 3.04
N ALA A 81 -6.92 5.42 3.83
CA ALA A 81 -7.76 6.46 4.42
C ALA A 81 -8.42 7.35 3.35
N SER A 82 -7.69 7.77 2.32
CA SER A 82 -8.25 8.51 1.18
C SER A 82 -9.33 7.70 0.46
N LEU A 83 -9.08 6.41 0.17
CA LEU A 83 -10.08 5.52 -0.41
C LEU A 83 -11.35 5.43 0.44
N LEU A 84 -11.21 5.27 1.76
CA LEU A 84 -12.34 5.18 2.69
C LEU A 84 -13.15 6.48 2.75
N GLY A 85 -12.46 7.63 2.73
CA GLY A 85 -13.04 8.97 2.89
C GLY A 85 -13.67 9.54 1.62
N GLU A 86 -13.07 9.27 0.47
CA GLU A 86 -13.35 10.01 -0.77
C GLU A 86 -14.07 9.14 -1.81
N CYS A 87 -13.87 7.82 -1.79
CA CYS A 87 -14.39 6.97 -2.86
C CYS A 87 -15.83 6.50 -2.58
N ALA A 88 -16.78 7.10 -3.31
CA ALA A 88 -18.20 6.77 -3.18
C ALA A 88 -18.51 5.30 -3.55
N GLU A 89 -17.84 4.76 -4.57
CA GLU A 89 -17.99 3.34 -4.96
C GLU A 89 -17.60 2.41 -3.81
N LEU A 90 -16.48 2.68 -3.12
CA LEU A 90 -16.08 1.88 -1.96
C LEU A 90 -17.08 2.01 -0.80
N GLN A 91 -17.54 3.23 -0.52
CA GLN A 91 -18.52 3.49 0.55
C GLN A 91 -19.87 2.81 0.31
N SER A 92 -20.21 2.52 -0.94
CA SER A 92 -21.43 1.77 -1.30
C SER A 92 -21.30 0.26 -1.04
N ASN A 93 -20.08 -0.26 -0.85
CA ASN A 93 -19.82 -1.68 -0.58
C ASN A 93 -19.39 -1.89 0.88
N ALA A 94 -20.39 -2.13 1.73
CA ALA A 94 -20.26 -2.38 3.16
C ALA A 94 -19.08 -3.31 3.54
N ASP A 95 -19.04 -4.50 2.98
CA ASP A 95 -18.07 -5.54 3.36
C ASP A 95 -16.63 -5.15 2.99
N THR A 96 -16.46 -4.56 1.80
CA THR A 96 -15.15 -4.13 1.33
C THR A 96 -14.66 -2.90 2.10
N TRP A 97 -15.57 -1.96 2.39
CA TRP A 97 -15.28 -0.79 3.19
C TRP A 97 -14.85 -1.20 4.62
N ALA A 98 -15.60 -2.11 5.26
CA ALA A 98 -15.25 -2.66 6.58
C ALA A 98 -13.87 -3.36 6.57
N SER A 99 -13.62 -4.19 5.56
CA SER A 99 -12.33 -4.89 5.40
C SER A 99 -11.16 -3.90 5.21
N CYS A 100 -11.42 -2.79 4.50
CA CYS A 100 -10.46 -1.72 4.29
C CYS A 100 -10.18 -0.95 5.59
N VAL A 101 -11.21 -0.63 6.39
CA VAL A 101 -11.07 -0.03 7.73
C VAL A 101 -10.18 -0.90 8.62
N VAL A 102 -10.49 -2.19 8.74
CA VAL A 102 -9.70 -3.14 9.55
C VAL A 102 -8.25 -3.19 9.08
N SER A 103 -8.05 -3.29 7.77
CA SER A 103 -6.70 -3.35 7.20
C SER A 103 -5.92 -2.08 7.49
N CYS A 104 -6.54 -0.91 7.34
CA CYS A 104 -5.92 0.38 7.63
C CYS A 104 -5.49 0.46 9.10
N LEU A 105 -6.39 0.14 10.03
CA LEU A 105 -6.11 0.12 11.47
C LEU A 105 -5.00 -0.86 11.84
N LYS A 106 -4.98 -2.06 11.24
CA LYS A 106 -3.89 -3.02 11.44
C LYS A 106 -2.53 -2.51 10.93
N VAL A 107 -2.48 -1.78 9.80
CA VAL A 107 -1.21 -1.16 9.34
C VAL A 107 -0.80 0.00 10.26
N LEU A 108 -1.77 0.63 10.91
CA LEU A 108 -1.56 1.83 11.70
C LEU A 108 -1.13 1.51 13.14
N HIS A 109 -1.73 0.48 13.77
CA HIS A 109 -1.43 0.07 15.15
C HIS A 109 -0.80 -1.33 15.29
N GLY A 110 -0.95 -2.19 14.28
CA GLY A 110 -0.51 -3.58 14.34
C GLY A 110 0.97 -3.78 14.03
N ALA A 111 1.53 -4.92 14.44
CA ALA A 111 2.88 -5.31 14.05
C ALA A 111 2.94 -5.67 12.55
N VAL A 112 4.14 -5.60 11.97
CA VAL A 112 4.37 -6.13 10.61
C VAL A 112 4.17 -7.65 10.64
N GLU A 113 3.34 -8.17 9.73
CA GLU A 113 3.18 -9.61 9.56
C GLU A 113 4.42 -10.23 8.92
N SER A 114 4.79 -11.43 9.36
CA SER A 114 5.86 -12.21 8.73
C SER A 114 5.51 -12.52 7.28
N ASP A 115 6.47 -12.34 6.38
CA ASP A 115 6.35 -12.71 4.98
C ASP A 115 7.62 -13.43 4.54
N ASP A 116 7.59 -14.04 3.36
CA ASP A 116 8.80 -14.61 2.77
C ASP A 116 9.79 -13.47 2.44
N MET A 117 10.78 -13.33 3.33
CA MET A 117 11.92 -12.42 3.17
C MET A 117 13.13 -13.14 2.58
N THR A 118 13.07 -14.46 2.34
CA THR A 118 14.19 -15.21 1.75
C THR A 118 14.43 -14.79 0.30
N SER A 119 13.38 -14.30 -0.37
CA SER A 119 13.50 -13.63 -1.67
C SER A 119 14.20 -12.27 -1.59
N PHE A 120 14.39 -11.66 -0.41
CA PHE A 120 14.92 -10.30 -0.28
C PHE A 120 15.85 -10.06 0.93
N THR A 121 17.15 -10.03 0.64
CA THR A 121 17.95 -8.81 0.78
C THR A 121 19.06 -8.88 -0.28
N PRO A 122 19.26 -7.89 -1.17
CA PRO A 122 20.62 -7.63 -1.60
C PRO A 122 21.35 -7.34 -0.30
N LYS A 123 22.24 -8.23 0.14
CA LYS A 123 23.17 -7.88 1.22
C LYS A 123 23.70 -6.51 0.84
N THR A 124 23.62 -5.53 1.75
CA THR A 124 24.22 -4.22 1.51
C THR A 124 25.72 -4.50 1.41
N GLN A 125 26.19 -4.72 0.19
CA GLN A 125 27.55 -5.13 -0.05
C GLN A 125 28.42 -3.94 0.31
N SER A 126 29.21 -4.12 1.34
CA SER A 126 30.20 -3.17 1.78
C SER A 126 31.46 -3.31 0.92
N VAL A 127 32.36 -2.33 1.02
CA VAL A 127 33.71 -2.43 0.45
C VAL A 127 34.46 -3.67 0.99
N GLY A 128 34.07 -4.20 2.14
CA GLY A 128 34.60 -5.45 2.68
C GLY A 128 34.22 -6.68 1.85
N ASP A 129 33.05 -6.68 1.20
CA ASP A 129 32.55 -7.78 0.39
C ASP A 129 33.22 -7.88 -0.98
N LEU A 130 33.91 -6.82 -1.43
CA LEU A 130 34.71 -6.83 -2.66
C LEU A 130 35.84 -7.87 -2.61
N LYS A 131 36.35 -8.19 -1.42
CA LYS A 131 37.54 -9.04 -1.25
C LYS A 131 37.25 -10.54 -1.30
N HIS A 132 35.99 -10.96 -1.25
CA HIS A 132 35.64 -12.35 -0.95
C HIS A 132 35.38 -13.26 -2.16
N TYR A 133 35.54 -12.79 -3.40
CA TYR A 133 35.29 -13.61 -4.60
C TYR A 133 36.38 -13.41 -5.67
N THR A 134 37.52 -14.07 -5.49
CA THR A 134 38.37 -14.49 -6.61
C THR A 134 38.03 -15.94 -6.94
N GLY A 135 36.89 -16.15 -7.60
CA GLY A 135 36.61 -17.38 -8.33
C GLY A 135 36.93 -17.18 -9.82
N ASP A 136 37.09 -18.28 -10.56
CA ASP A 136 37.65 -18.40 -11.94
C ASP A 136 37.05 -17.49 -13.05
N SER A 137 36.05 -16.65 -12.77
CA SER A 137 35.39 -15.78 -13.74
C SER A 137 35.91 -14.33 -13.81
N GLY A 138 36.80 -13.90 -12.91
CA GLY A 138 37.48 -12.60 -12.98
C GLY A 138 36.62 -11.32 -12.83
N PHE A 139 35.30 -11.44 -12.65
CA PHE A 139 34.37 -10.31 -12.46
C PHE A 139 33.58 -10.42 -11.16
N THR A 140 33.34 -9.28 -10.50
CA THR A 140 32.51 -9.18 -9.30
C THR A 140 31.17 -8.52 -9.62
N ASN A 141 30.06 -9.14 -9.19
CA ASN A 141 28.69 -8.59 -9.34
C ASN A 141 28.29 -7.72 -8.13
N VAL A 142 29.27 -7.13 -7.45
CA VAL A 142 29.04 -6.34 -6.24
C VAL A 142 28.67 -4.90 -6.59
N PHE A 143 27.51 -4.45 -6.14
CA PHE A 143 27.09 -3.04 -6.25
C PHE A 143 27.49 -2.28 -4.98
N CYS A 144 28.44 -1.35 -5.11
CA CYS A 144 28.87 -0.48 -4.02
C CYS A 144 28.40 0.97 -4.30
N PRO A 145 27.26 1.42 -3.72
CA PRO A 145 26.79 2.77 -3.96
C PRO A 145 27.75 3.80 -3.35
N LEU A 146 27.87 4.95 -4.01
CA LEU A 146 28.56 6.11 -3.46
C LEU A 146 27.76 6.64 -2.27
N GLN A 147 28.27 6.42 -1.04
CA GLN A 147 27.56 6.74 0.19
C GLN A 147 27.15 8.23 0.29
N GLY A 148 27.98 9.14 -0.23
CA GLY A 148 27.67 10.58 -0.27
C GLY A 148 26.66 11.01 -1.35
N ALA A 149 26.25 10.10 -2.25
CA ALA A 149 25.29 10.37 -3.32
C ALA A 149 23.96 9.61 -3.14
N VAL A 150 23.80 8.89 -2.03
CA VAL A 150 22.54 8.19 -1.71
C VAL A 150 21.46 9.25 -1.44
N ARG A 151 20.39 9.20 -2.23
CA ARG A 151 19.24 10.09 -2.04
C ARG A 151 18.38 9.56 -0.90
N ALA A 152 17.91 10.47 -0.04
CA ALA A 152 16.92 10.14 0.95
C ALA A 152 15.62 9.66 0.25
N PRO A 153 14.88 8.72 0.86
CA PRO A 153 13.54 8.37 0.40
C PRO A 153 12.64 9.61 0.30
N ILE A 154 11.82 9.69 -0.74
CA ILE A 154 10.89 10.80 -0.96
C ILE A 154 9.57 10.47 -0.25
N ASP A 155 9.15 11.34 0.67
CA ASP A 155 7.84 11.23 1.32
C ASP A 155 6.77 11.96 0.50
N VAL A 156 5.97 11.20 -0.24
CA VAL A 156 4.86 11.75 -1.06
C VAL A 156 3.69 12.28 -0.22
N CYS A 157 3.64 11.95 1.06
CA CYS A 157 2.65 12.40 2.02
C CYS A 157 3.28 13.24 3.14
N GLU A 158 4.30 14.05 2.82
CA GLU A 158 5.00 14.91 3.79
C GLU A 158 4.03 15.86 4.54
N SER A 159 2.97 16.32 3.88
CA SER A 159 1.92 17.14 4.49
C SER A 159 1.18 16.43 5.64
N VAL A 160 1.10 15.09 5.60
CA VAL A 160 0.43 14.29 6.62
C VAL A 160 1.42 13.89 7.70
N LYS A 161 1.46 14.63 8.81
CA LYS A 161 2.39 14.32 9.92
C LYS A 161 1.96 13.13 10.75
N GLN A 162 0.65 12.99 11.01
CA GLN A 162 0.07 11.97 11.88
C GLN A 162 -0.96 11.15 11.10
N PRO A 163 -0.62 9.91 10.70
CA PRO A 163 -1.51 9.05 9.92
C PRO A 163 -2.80 8.69 10.65
N ASP A 164 -2.74 8.49 11.98
CA ASP A 164 -3.90 8.27 12.86
C ASP A 164 -4.95 9.38 12.73
N LEU A 165 -4.51 10.65 12.80
CA LEU A 165 -5.41 11.79 12.71
C LEU A 165 -5.99 11.91 11.31
N TYR A 166 -5.16 11.70 10.28
CA TYR A 166 -5.62 11.73 8.90
C TYR A 166 -6.67 10.65 8.63
N PHE A 167 -6.44 9.42 9.11
CA PHE A 167 -7.42 8.34 9.02
C PHE A 167 -8.75 8.72 9.69
N ARG A 168 -8.70 9.21 10.94
CA ARG A 168 -9.90 9.64 11.67
C ARG A 168 -10.66 10.75 10.94
N GLU A 169 -9.96 11.73 10.40
CA GLU A 169 -10.56 12.82 9.62
C GLU A 169 -11.29 12.28 8.39
N ARG A 170 -10.66 11.38 7.62
CA ARG A 170 -11.26 10.78 6.42
C ARG A 170 -12.49 9.93 6.76
N ILE A 171 -12.44 9.14 7.84
CA ILE A 171 -13.60 8.40 8.33
C ILE A 171 -14.72 9.35 8.74
N TYR A 172 -14.41 10.40 9.51
CA TYR A 172 -15.41 11.38 9.92
C TYR A 172 -16.08 12.04 8.70
N GLN A 173 -15.29 12.41 7.69
CA GLN A 173 -15.82 12.95 6.42
C GLN A 173 -16.77 11.95 5.74
N ALA A 174 -16.40 10.67 5.62
CA ALA A 174 -17.26 9.63 5.05
C ALA A 174 -18.58 9.47 5.82
N LEU A 175 -18.53 9.52 7.17
CA LEU A 175 -19.70 9.37 8.03
C LEU A 175 -20.66 10.58 7.97
N GLN A 176 -20.19 11.74 7.52
CA GLN A 176 -21.02 12.92 7.26
C GLN A 176 -21.46 13.02 5.80
N GLY A 177 -20.90 12.19 4.92
CA GLY A 177 -21.23 12.15 3.49
C GLY A 177 -22.56 11.46 3.18
N PRO A 178 -22.89 11.33 1.87
CA PRO A 178 -24.13 10.71 1.41
C PRO A 178 -24.33 9.27 1.91
N SER A 179 -23.25 8.49 1.98
CA SER A 179 -23.24 7.11 2.48
C SER A 179 -23.20 7.02 4.01
N GLY A 180 -23.15 8.16 4.71
CA GLY A 180 -22.86 8.24 6.14
C GLY A 180 -23.86 7.49 7.02
N VAL A 181 -25.17 7.51 6.69
CA VAL A 181 -26.20 6.76 7.45
C VAL A 181 -25.93 5.25 7.38
N HIS A 182 -25.61 4.76 6.18
CA HIS A 182 -25.31 3.34 5.97
C HIS A 182 -24.02 2.94 6.70
N LEU A 183 -22.95 3.73 6.56
CA LEU A 183 -21.68 3.49 7.24
C LEU A 183 -21.81 3.53 8.77
N LYS A 184 -22.62 4.45 9.32
CA LYS A 184 -22.94 4.48 10.76
C LYS A 184 -23.64 3.20 11.21
N SER A 185 -24.62 2.72 10.45
CA SER A 185 -25.32 1.47 10.76
C SER A 185 -24.38 0.25 10.73
N LEU A 186 -23.43 0.23 9.77
CA LEU A 186 -22.41 -0.81 9.67
C LEU A 186 -21.46 -0.81 10.88
N LEU A 187 -20.99 0.37 11.31
CA LEU A 187 -20.16 0.50 12.50
C LEU A 187 -20.93 0.08 13.76
N GLN A 188 -22.21 0.44 13.89
CA GLN A 188 -23.05 0.03 15.02
C GLN A 188 -23.32 -1.48 15.05
N ALA A 189 -23.44 -2.11 13.88
CA ALA A 189 -23.61 -3.56 13.77
C ALA A 189 -22.32 -4.34 14.10
N SER A 190 -21.17 -3.68 14.07
CA SER A 190 -19.85 -4.29 14.32
C SER A 190 -19.15 -3.61 15.50
N PRO A 191 -19.46 -3.98 16.76
CA PRO A 191 -18.92 -3.33 17.95
C PRO A 191 -17.39 -3.36 18.03
N GLU A 192 -16.75 -4.39 17.46
CA GLU A 192 -15.29 -4.49 17.34
C GLU A 192 -14.72 -3.39 16.44
N LEU A 193 -15.35 -3.11 15.29
CA LEU A 193 -14.93 -2.03 14.39
C LEU A 193 -15.13 -0.67 15.04
N LEU A 194 -16.27 -0.49 15.72
CA LEU A 194 -16.57 0.74 16.44
C LEU A 194 -15.53 1.03 17.52
N ALA A 195 -15.12 0.01 18.29
CA ALA A 195 -14.09 0.13 19.31
C ALA A 195 -12.70 0.47 18.75
N MET A 196 -12.37 0.00 17.54
CA MET A 196 -11.09 0.34 16.91
C MET A 196 -11.07 1.73 16.27
N VAL A 197 -12.24 2.32 15.97
CA VAL A 197 -12.37 3.64 15.34
C VAL A 197 -12.47 4.77 16.39
N GLN A 198 -12.99 4.48 17.60
CA GLN A 198 -13.05 5.42 18.73
C GLN A 198 -11.65 5.74 19.30
#